data_AF-A0A918PQW0-F1
#
_entry.id   AF-A0A918PQW0-F1
#
_cell.length_a   1.000
_cell.length_b   1.000
_cell.length_c   1.000
_cell.angle_alpha   90.00
_cell.angle_beta   90.00
_cell.angle_gamma   90.00
#
_symmetry.space_group_name_H-M   'P 1'
#
loop_
_entity.id
_entity.type
_entity.pdbx_description
1 polymer ?
#
loop_
_entity_poly.entity_id
_entity_poly.type
_entity_poly.pdbx_seq_one_letter_code
_entity_poly.pdbx_strand_id
1 'polypeptide(L)'
;MGNTCAWPVLRTTDLDEAVSLAERLLSVASWYDPDACYLDAWARTESDLRRLTAAFPEAEATSYGEGRTGDGQGRTGLPVSVNLGLGTVPQARDALGTCLNITMGYVLWHNLKWPEVPELGLGEEYKYAELQIAGNSHTIHSGEWAPEHTVFVHARPGHDARAAWLAARVGAEVVGPSEEGW
;
A
#
# COMPACT_ATOMS: atom_id res chain seq x y z
N MET A 1 -10.13 -10.32 -14.71
CA MET A 1 -8.94 -10.22 -13.82
C MET A 1 -9.41 -10.62 -12.42
N GLY A 2 -8.57 -11.30 -11.66
CA GLY A 2 -8.92 -11.70 -10.30
C GLY A 2 -8.17 -10.80 -9.34
N ASN A 3 -8.73 -10.60 -8.16
CA ASN A 3 -8.14 -9.72 -7.17
C ASN A 3 -6.99 -10.41 -6.45
N THR A 4 -6.02 -9.64 -5.95
CA THR A 4 -5.03 -10.18 -4.99
C THR A 4 -5.71 -10.60 -3.69
N CYS A 5 -5.01 -11.32 -2.85
CA CYS A 5 -5.35 -11.48 -1.44
C CYS A 5 -4.16 -10.99 -0.63
N ALA A 6 -4.40 -10.20 0.41
CA ALA A 6 -3.38 -9.51 1.17
C ALA A 6 -3.31 -10.07 2.59
N TRP A 7 -2.15 -10.53 3.01
CA TRP A 7 -1.94 -11.07 4.37
C TRP A 7 -1.12 -10.07 5.18
N PRO A 8 -1.60 -9.64 6.36
CA PRO A 8 -0.84 -8.77 7.24
C PRO A 8 0.32 -9.56 7.87
N VAL A 9 1.55 -9.08 7.70
CA VAL A 9 2.77 -9.73 8.20
C VAL A 9 3.47 -8.92 9.30
N LEU A 10 2.96 -7.73 9.60
CA LEU A 10 3.37 -6.90 10.72
C LEU A 10 2.26 -5.88 11.05
N ARG A 11 2.10 -5.60 12.34
CA ARG A 11 1.41 -4.42 12.86
C ARG A 11 2.33 -3.75 13.87
N THR A 12 2.58 -2.46 13.68
CA THR A 12 3.49 -1.70 14.55
C THR A 12 3.11 -0.23 14.58
N THR A 13 3.36 0.46 15.69
CA THR A 13 3.25 1.91 15.76
C THR A 13 4.50 2.63 15.26
N ASP A 14 5.55 1.88 14.89
CA ASP A 14 6.83 2.40 14.40
C ASP A 14 6.89 2.31 12.86
N LEU A 15 6.84 3.47 12.20
CA LEU A 15 6.92 3.56 10.74
C LEU A 15 8.27 3.04 10.21
N ASP A 16 9.37 3.26 10.93
CA ASP A 16 10.69 2.84 10.50
C ASP A 16 10.83 1.30 10.60
N GLU A 17 10.16 0.66 11.57
CA GLU A 17 10.04 -0.80 11.64
C GLU A 17 9.25 -1.37 10.45
N ALA A 18 8.11 -0.76 10.11
CA ALA A 18 7.30 -1.16 8.96
C ALA A 18 8.08 -1.06 7.64
N VAL A 19 8.80 0.05 7.43
CA VAL A 19 9.64 0.26 6.26
C VAL A 19 10.82 -0.71 6.22
N SER A 20 11.47 -0.97 7.36
CA SER A 20 12.58 -1.93 7.46
C SER A 20 12.14 -3.36 7.16
N LEU A 21 10.93 -3.75 7.55
CA LEU A 21 10.37 -5.05 7.14
C LEU A 21 10.06 -5.07 5.64
N ALA A 22 9.46 -4.01 5.10
CA ALA A 22 9.16 -3.91 3.68
C ALA A 22 10.42 -4.02 2.82
N GLU A 23 11.50 -3.32 3.17
CA GLU A 23 12.79 -3.39 2.47
C GLU A 23 13.34 -4.83 2.44
N ARG A 24 13.27 -5.55 3.58
CA ARG A 24 13.68 -6.95 3.65
C ARG A 24 12.79 -7.84 2.77
N LEU A 25 11.48 -7.64 2.72
CA LEU A 25 10.57 -8.39 1.84
C LEU A 25 10.85 -8.11 0.35
N LEU A 26 11.08 -6.86 -0.01
CA LEU A 26 11.46 -6.46 -1.38
C LEU A 26 12.79 -7.08 -1.82
N SER A 27 13.72 -7.33 -0.89
CA SER A 27 14.98 -8.02 -1.20
C SER A 27 14.81 -9.50 -1.59
N VAL A 28 13.65 -10.10 -1.27
CA VAL A 28 13.28 -11.47 -1.68
C VAL A 28 12.61 -11.48 -3.06
N ALA A 29 12.07 -10.35 -3.50
CA ALA A 29 11.43 -10.21 -4.80
C ALA A 29 12.45 -10.07 -5.94
N SER A 30 11.98 -10.36 -7.15
CA SER A 30 12.61 -9.90 -8.39
C SER A 30 11.70 -8.88 -9.07
N TRP A 31 12.25 -7.96 -9.87
CA TRP A 31 11.52 -6.82 -10.41
C TRP A 31 11.39 -6.88 -11.93
N TYR A 32 10.23 -6.53 -12.44
CA TYR A 32 10.08 -6.13 -13.85
C TYR A 32 10.35 -4.64 -14.03
N ASP A 33 9.93 -3.84 -13.05
CA ASP A 33 10.11 -2.40 -13.02
C ASP A 33 10.47 -1.97 -11.59
N PRO A 34 11.72 -1.58 -11.30
CA PRO A 34 12.15 -1.24 -9.95
C PRO A 34 11.53 0.07 -9.43
N ASP A 35 10.99 0.92 -10.31
CA ASP A 35 10.36 2.20 -9.96
C ASP A 35 8.84 2.06 -9.75
N ALA A 36 8.31 0.83 -9.80
CA ALA A 36 6.89 0.54 -9.62
C ALA A 36 6.45 0.60 -8.16
N CYS A 37 6.38 1.82 -7.64
CA CYS A 37 5.90 2.15 -6.31
C CYS A 37 5.08 3.43 -6.35
N TYR A 38 4.00 3.48 -5.56
CA TYR A 38 3.22 4.71 -5.40
C TYR A 38 2.67 4.85 -3.98
N LEU A 39 2.45 6.10 -3.59
CA LEU A 39 1.65 6.49 -2.43
C LEU A 39 0.23 6.77 -2.91
N ASP A 40 -0.77 6.29 -2.18
CA ASP A 40 -2.17 6.70 -2.32
C ASP A 40 -2.69 7.27 -1.00
N ALA A 41 -3.09 8.54 -1.02
CA ALA A 41 -3.56 9.26 0.15
C ALA A 41 -5.01 9.74 -0.05
N TRP A 42 -5.85 9.57 0.97
CA TRP A 42 -7.27 9.89 0.87
C TRP A 42 -7.58 11.23 1.53
N ALA A 43 -7.84 12.25 0.71
CA ALA A 43 -8.36 13.53 1.18
C ALA A 43 -9.86 13.40 1.47
N ARG A 44 -10.22 13.44 2.76
CA ARG A 44 -11.62 13.40 3.21
C ARG A 44 -12.20 14.79 3.43
N THR A 45 -11.33 15.81 3.54
CA THR A 45 -11.71 17.22 3.64
C THR A 45 -10.97 18.06 2.61
N GLU A 46 -11.50 19.25 2.31
CA GLU A 46 -10.79 20.23 1.47
C GLU A 46 -9.49 20.73 2.13
N SER A 47 -9.40 20.64 3.46
CA SER A 47 -8.16 20.95 4.18
C SER A 47 -7.10 19.90 3.93
N ASP A 48 -7.45 18.61 3.96
CA ASP A 48 -6.52 17.52 3.64
C ASP A 48 -6.05 17.64 2.20
N LEU A 49 -6.98 17.87 1.27
CA LEU A 49 -6.66 18.03 -0.15
C LEU A 49 -5.64 19.17 -0.36
N ARG A 50 -5.87 20.35 0.23
CA ARG A 50 -4.94 21.48 0.13
C ARG A 50 -3.57 21.17 0.74
N ARG A 51 -3.52 20.46 1.87
CA ARG A 51 -2.26 20.09 2.54
C ARG A 51 -1.50 19.04 1.73
N LEU A 52 -2.20 18.05 1.16
CA LEU A 52 -1.61 17.01 0.32
C LEU A 52 -1.06 17.59 -0.99
N THR A 53 -1.81 18.44 -1.69
CA THR A 53 -1.32 19.03 -2.95
C THR A 53 -0.19 20.03 -2.72
N ALA A 54 -0.15 20.69 -1.56
CA ALA A 54 1.00 21.51 -1.17
C ALA A 54 2.23 20.67 -0.83
N ALA A 55 2.05 19.51 -0.17
CA ALA A 55 3.14 18.59 0.17
C ALA A 55 3.66 17.80 -1.04
N PHE A 56 2.78 17.48 -1.99
CA PHE A 56 3.06 16.68 -3.18
C PHE A 56 2.56 17.38 -4.45
N PRO A 57 3.27 18.42 -4.92
CA PRO A 57 2.83 19.19 -6.09
C PRO A 57 2.75 18.39 -7.39
N GLU A 58 3.49 17.28 -7.49
CA GLU A 58 3.52 16.38 -8.65
C GLU A 58 2.48 15.25 -8.56
N ALA A 59 1.72 15.17 -7.45
CA ALA A 59 0.73 14.13 -7.27
C ALA A 59 -0.52 14.37 -8.13
N GLU A 60 -1.08 13.29 -8.65
CA GLU A 60 -2.35 13.29 -9.37
C GLU A 60 -3.52 13.23 -8.39
N ALA A 61 -4.53 14.08 -8.57
CA ALA A 61 -5.71 14.12 -7.71
C ALA A 61 -6.95 13.64 -8.47
N THR A 62 -7.54 12.52 -8.02
CA THR A 62 -8.73 11.92 -8.63
C THR A 62 -9.92 11.96 -7.68
N SER A 63 -11.00 12.60 -8.11
CA SER A 63 -12.25 12.75 -7.36
C SER A 63 -13.14 11.51 -7.53
N TYR A 64 -13.59 10.92 -6.42
CA TYR A 64 -14.51 9.77 -6.42
C TYR A 64 -15.92 10.12 -5.90
N GLY A 65 -16.13 11.34 -5.40
CA GLY A 65 -17.46 11.80 -4.99
C GLY A 65 -18.39 12.07 -6.19
N GLU A 66 -19.69 11.83 -6.02
CA GLU A 66 -20.70 12.24 -7.01
C GLU A 66 -20.71 13.77 -7.12
N GLY A 67 -20.11 14.29 -8.19
CA GLY A 67 -20.18 15.71 -8.52
C GLY A 67 -21.61 16.11 -8.88
N ARG A 68 -22.39 16.60 -7.92
CA ARG A 68 -23.63 17.34 -8.21
C ARG A 68 -23.73 18.60 -7.35
N THR A 69 -23.39 19.72 -7.96
CA THR A 69 -24.17 20.96 -7.79
C THR A 69 -24.38 21.60 -9.16
N GLY A 70 -25.64 21.92 -9.48
CA GLY A 70 -26.08 22.48 -10.76
C GLY A 70 -25.73 23.96 -10.95
N ASP A 71 -24.64 24.43 -10.35
CA ASP A 71 -24.29 25.85 -10.22
C ASP A 71 -22.87 26.16 -10.71
N GLY A 72 -22.33 25.40 -11.67
CA GLY A 72 -21.17 25.83 -12.49
C GLY A 72 -19.87 26.17 -11.76
N GLN A 73 -19.79 26.02 -10.43
CA GLN A 73 -18.60 26.17 -9.61
C GLN A 73 -18.15 24.77 -9.22
N GLY A 74 -17.21 24.23 -10.00
CA GLY A 74 -16.70 22.87 -9.83
C GLY A 74 -16.05 22.68 -8.46
N ARG A 75 -16.81 22.13 -7.50
CA ARG A 75 -16.24 21.51 -6.31
C ARG A 75 -15.83 20.09 -6.70
N THR A 76 -14.58 19.72 -6.44
CA THR A 76 -14.17 18.32 -6.52
C THR A 76 -14.97 17.52 -5.50
N GLY A 77 -15.60 16.44 -5.94
CA GLY A 77 -16.39 15.58 -5.07
C GLY A 77 -15.45 14.84 -4.11
N LEU A 78 -15.53 15.14 -2.83
CA LEU A 78 -14.82 14.36 -1.82
C LEU A 78 -15.47 12.96 -1.69
N PRO A 79 -14.70 11.91 -1.38
CA PRO A 79 -13.24 11.92 -1.17
C PRO A 79 -12.44 12.03 -2.48
N VAL A 80 -11.24 12.58 -2.38
CA VAL A 80 -10.26 12.66 -3.47
C VAL A 80 -9.06 11.79 -3.11
N SER A 81 -8.68 10.87 -4.00
CA SER A 81 -7.40 10.17 -3.91
C SER A 81 -6.32 11.06 -4.48
N VAL A 82 -5.20 11.16 -3.77
CA VAL A 82 -3.98 11.85 -4.19
C VAL A 82 -2.89 10.80 -4.36
N ASN A 83 -2.49 10.54 -5.60
CA ASN A 83 -1.55 9.50 -5.98
C ASN A 83 -0.19 10.10 -6.36
N LEU A 84 0.90 9.55 -5.84
CA LEU A 84 2.26 9.99 -6.12
C LEU A 84 3.13 8.78 -6.45
N GLY A 85 3.73 8.78 -7.64
CA GLY A 85 4.75 7.80 -8.01
C GLY A 85 6.05 7.98 -7.23
N LEU A 86 6.68 6.89 -6.84
CA LEU A 86 7.87 6.84 -5.98
C LEU A 86 8.90 5.87 -6.57
N GLY A 87 10.19 6.21 -6.53
CA GLY A 87 11.24 5.37 -7.12
C GLY A 87 12.04 4.53 -6.11
N THR A 88 11.95 4.82 -4.81
CA THR A 88 12.81 4.17 -3.81
C THR A 88 12.12 4.00 -2.46
N VAL A 89 12.61 3.05 -1.65
CA VAL A 89 12.11 2.82 -0.28
C VAL A 89 12.28 4.05 0.63
N PRO A 90 13.42 4.78 0.62
CA PRO A 90 13.53 6.03 1.38
C PRO A 90 12.51 7.10 0.95
N GLN A 91 12.27 7.26 -0.35
CA GLN A 91 11.22 8.19 -0.83
C GLN A 91 9.83 7.76 -0.35
N ALA A 92 9.52 6.47 -0.40
CA ALA A 92 8.27 5.93 0.13
C ALA A 92 8.09 6.19 1.63
N ARG A 93 9.15 6.00 2.42
CA ARG A 93 9.14 6.28 3.85
C ARG A 93 8.84 7.75 4.14
N ASP A 94 9.53 8.66 3.47
CA ASP A 94 9.37 10.11 3.70
C ASP A 94 8.01 10.62 3.20
N ALA A 95 7.55 10.12 2.05
CA ALA A 95 6.23 10.45 1.50
C ALA A 95 5.11 9.93 2.41
N LEU A 96 5.18 8.67 2.87
CA LEU A 96 4.21 8.10 3.80
C LEU A 96 4.23 8.86 5.13
N GLY A 97 5.40 9.13 5.72
CA GLY A 97 5.50 9.91 6.96
C GLY A 97 4.88 11.31 6.82
N THR A 98 5.09 11.98 5.69
CA THR A 98 4.44 13.28 5.40
C THR A 98 2.93 13.14 5.28
N CYS A 99 2.46 12.11 4.55
CA CYS A 99 1.04 11.79 4.40
C CYS A 99 0.37 11.58 5.75
N LEU A 100 0.97 10.79 6.65
CA LEU A 100 0.38 10.44 7.95
C LEU A 100 0.26 11.61 8.94
N ASN A 101 0.96 12.72 8.69
CA ASN A 101 0.75 13.99 9.39
C ASN A 101 -0.48 14.77 8.89
N ILE A 102 -1.08 14.33 7.78
CA ILE A 102 -2.21 14.98 7.11
C ILE A 102 -3.45 14.09 7.14
N THR A 103 -3.34 12.85 6.67
CA THR A 103 -4.44 11.89 6.54
C THR A 103 -3.90 10.44 6.54
N MET A 104 -4.78 9.47 6.31
CA MET A 104 -4.41 8.07 6.09
C MET A 104 -4.09 7.81 4.61
N GLY A 105 -3.21 6.85 4.38
CA GLY A 105 -2.80 6.41 3.06
C GLY A 105 -1.91 5.18 3.14
N TYR A 106 -1.54 4.69 1.98
CA TYR A 106 -0.66 3.52 1.87
C TYR A 106 0.39 3.73 0.79
N VAL A 107 1.51 3.02 0.94
CA VAL A 107 2.46 2.81 -0.16
C VAL A 107 2.29 1.40 -0.68
N LEU A 108 2.28 1.23 -2.00
CA LEU A 108 2.22 -0.06 -2.67
C LEU A 108 3.37 -0.20 -3.67
N TRP A 109 4.12 -1.28 -3.55
CA TRP A 109 5.06 -1.75 -4.57
C TRP A 109 4.39 -2.83 -5.42
N HIS A 110 4.48 -2.69 -6.74
CA HIS A 110 3.90 -3.60 -7.72
C HIS A 110 4.92 -3.89 -8.84
N ASN A 111 4.50 -4.60 -9.90
CA ASN A 111 5.40 -5.06 -10.98
C ASN A 111 6.64 -5.83 -10.47
N LEU A 112 6.49 -6.50 -9.33
CA LEU A 112 7.47 -7.40 -8.76
C LEU A 112 7.03 -8.85 -8.96
N LYS A 113 7.93 -9.78 -8.66
CA LYS A 113 7.69 -11.21 -8.77
C LYS A 113 8.17 -11.89 -7.50
N TRP A 114 7.26 -12.60 -6.86
CA TRP A 114 7.59 -13.51 -5.78
C TRP A 114 8.29 -14.75 -6.31
N PRO A 115 9.33 -15.23 -5.61
CA PRO A 115 10.09 -16.38 -6.05
C PRO A 115 9.24 -17.66 -6.07
N GLU A 116 9.76 -18.66 -6.78
CA GLU A 116 9.30 -20.03 -6.60
C GLU A 116 9.56 -20.50 -5.16
N VAL A 117 8.66 -21.36 -4.67
CA VAL A 117 8.77 -22.03 -3.38
C VAL A 117 8.57 -23.53 -3.63
N PRO A 118 9.62 -24.24 -4.09
CA PRO A 118 9.52 -25.64 -4.49
C PRO A 118 9.03 -26.57 -3.37
N GLU A 119 9.39 -26.29 -2.12
CA GLU A 119 8.95 -27.05 -0.94
C GLU A 119 7.43 -26.99 -0.70
N LEU A 120 6.76 -25.99 -1.26
CA LEU A 120 5.30 -25.83 -1.23
C LEU A 120 4.65 -26.16 -2.58
N GLY A 121 5.43 -26.56 -3.59
CA GLY A 121 4.94 -26.79 -4.95
C GLY A 121 4.44 -25.51 -5.65
N LEU A 122 4.93 -24.33 -5.24
CA LEU A 122 4.47 -23.05 -5.77
C LEU A 122 5.51 -22.49 -6.77
N GLY A 123 5.15 -22.40 -8.05
CA GLY A 123 5.99 -21.71 -9.05
C GLY A 123 5.99 -20.19 -8.83
N GLU A 124 6.90 -19.46 -9.49
CA GLU A 124 6.98 -17.99 -9.42
C GLU A 124 5.62 -17.31 -9.61
N GLU A 125 5.40 -16.18 -8.95
CA GLU A 125 4.16 -15.42 -9.08
C GLU A 125 4.44 -13.95 -9.34
N TYR A 126 3.87 -13.45 -10.41
CA TYR A 126 3.97 -12.06 -10.85
C TYR A 126 2.63 -11.35 -10.76
N LYS A 127 1.56 -12.02 -11.19
CA LYS A 127 0.28 -11.37 -11.45
C LYS A 127 -0.36 -10.81 -10.17
N TYR A 128 -0.10 -11.47 -9.05
CA TYR A 128 -0.70 -11.12 -7.76
C TYR A 128 0.35 -10.68 -6.74
N ALA A 129 1.55 -10.31 -7.21
CA ALA A 129 2.68 -10.04 -6.36
C ALA A 129 2.81 -8.52 -6.13
N GLU A 130 2.43 -8.10 -4.93
CA GLU A 130 2.50 -6.71 -4.47
C GLU A 130 2.88 -6.69 -2.99
N LEU A 131 3.48 -5.59 -2.55
CA LEU A 131 3.80 -5.35 -1.15
C LEU A 131 3.21 -4.01 -0.75
N GLN A 132 2.54 -3.95 0.40
CA GLN A 132 1.89 -2.72 0.86
C GLN A 132 2.31 -2.36 2.29
N ILE A 133 2.46 -1.07 2.56
CA ILE A 133 2.39 -0.51 3.91
C ILE A 133 1.15 0.37 4.00
N ALA A 134 0.16 -0.04 4.78
CA ALA A 134 -0.98 0.79 5.13
C ALA A 134 -0.66 1.58 6.40
N GLY A 135 -0.61 2.91 6.31
CA GLY A 135 -0.26 3.76 7.44
C GLY A 135 -1.49 4.13 8.27
N ASN A 136 -1.40 3.96 9.59
CA ASN A 136 -2.50 4.21 10.52
C ASN A 136 -3.78 3.45 10.14
N SER A 137 -3.63 2.20 9.70
CA SER A 137 -4.72 1.36 9.22
C SER A 137 -4.39 -0.11 9.42
N HIS A 138 -5.42 -0.89 9.74
CA HIS A 138 -5.38 -2.35 9.74
C HIS A 138 -5.89 -2.98 8.46
N THR A 139 -6.36 -2.17 7.50
CA THR A 139 -6.94 -2.62 6.22
C THR A 139 -6.17 -2.06 5.03
N ILE A 140 -6.24 -2.78 3.91
CA ILE A 140 -5.53 -2.41 2.69
C ILE A 140 -6.03 -1.10 2.06
N HIS A 141 -7.26 -0.68 2.37
CA HIS A 141 -7.86 0.52 1.79
C HIS A 141 -7.68 1.78 2.65
N SER A 142 -7.04 1.68 3.83
CA SER A 142 -6.89 2.82 4.74
C SER A 142 -8.22 3.54 5.06
N GLY A 143 -9.29 2.74 5.18
CA GLY A 143 -10.66 3.22 5.36
C GLY A 143 -10.93 3.72 6.78
N GLU A 144 -10.33 3.08 7.77
CA GLU A 144 -10.51 3.33 9.19
C GLU A 144 -9.16 3.60 9.87
N TRP A 145 -9.15 4.53 10.82
CA TRP A 145 -7.94 4.90 11.53
C TRP A 145 -7.58 3.89 12.61
N ALA A 146 -6.31 3.50 12.62
CA ALA A 146 -5.67 2.71 13.66
C ALA A 146 -4.36 3.38 14.10
N PRO A 147 -3.90 3.15 15.34
CA PRO A 147 -2.61 3.66 15.79
C PRO A 147 -1.43 2.99 15.09
N GLU A 148 -1.62 1.78 14.54
CA GLU A 148 -0.58 0.97 13.93
C GLU A 148 -0.54 1.14 12.40
N HIS A 149 0.65 0.96 11.83
CA HIS A 149 0.90 0.69 10.42
C HIS A 149 0.89 -0.82 10.20
N THR A 150 0.33 -1.25 9.08
CA THR A 150 0.26 -2.68 8.71
C THR A 150 1.05 -2.93 7.43
N VAL A 151 1.94 -3.93 7.46
CA VAL A 151 2.63 -4.41 6.25
C VAL A 151 1.86 -5.60 5.70
N PHE A 152 1.49 -5.57 4.42
CA PHE A 152 0.79 -6.65 3.74
C PHE A 152 1.62 -7.25 2.63
N VAL A 153 1.64 -8.57 2.56
CA VAL A 153 2.11 -9.32 1.39
C VAL A 153 0.89 -9.70 0.57
N HIS A 154 0.85 -9.27 -0.69
CA HIS A 154 -0.19 -9.65 -1.63
C HIS A 154 0.25 -10.89 -2.41
N ALA A 155 -0.62 -11.88 -2.51
CA ALA A 155 -0.42 -13.06 -3.33
C ALA A 155 -1.75 -13.53 -3.93
N ARG A 156 -1.70 -14.61 -4.71
CA ARG A 156 -2.90 -15.23 -5.28
C ARG A 156 -3.85 -15.72 -4.19
N PRO A 157 -5.17 -15.57 -4.32
CA PRO A 157 -6.12 -16.21 -3.42
C PRO A 157 -5.86 -17.72 -3.26
N GLY A 158 -5.83 -18.21 -2.02
CA GLY A 158 -5.49 -19.59 -1.67
C GLY A 158 -3.99 -19.90 -1.63
N HIS A 159 -3.11 -18.89 -1.73
CA HIS A 159 -1.66 -19.04 -1.55
C HIS A 159 -1.20 -18.48 -0.19
N ASP A 160 -1.95 -18.75 0.88
CA ASP A 160 -1.66 -18.33 2.25
C ASP A 160 -0.27 -18.80 2.70
N ALA A 161 0.07 -20.04 2.29
CA ALA A 161 1.37 -20.64 2.57
C ALA A 161 2.54 -19.85 1.95
N ARG A 162 2.34 -19.16 0.81
CA ARG A 162 3.38 -18.28 0.23
C ARG A 162 3.58 -17.03 1.09
N ALA A 163 2.51 -16.38 1.52
CA ALA A 163 2.63 -15.18 2.35
C ALA A 163 3.33 -15.51 3.68
N ALA A 164 2.95 -16.61 4.32
CA ALA A 164 3.63 -17.11 5.53
C ALA A 164 5.10 -17.45 5.27
N TRP A 165 5.41 -18.09 4.14
CA TRP A 165 6.79 -18.39 3.76
C TRP A 165 7.62 -17.11 3.56
N LEU A 166 7.10 -16.11 2.84
CA LEU A 166 7.77 -14.82 2.60
C LEU A 166 8.04 -14.09 3.92
N ALA A 167 7.04 -14.04 4.82
CA ALA A 167 7.20 -13.45 6.15
C ALA A 167 8.31 -14.16 6.95
N ALA A 168 8.31 -15.49 6.96
CA ALA A 168 9.31 -16.28 7.68
C ALA A 168 10.73 -16.06 7.16
N ARG A 169 10.92 -15.83 5.85
CA ARG A 169 12.23 -15.51 5.25
C ARG A 169 12.88 -14.25 5.82
N VAL A 170 12.07 -13.33 6.33
CA VAL A 170 12.51 -12.06 6.92
C VAL A 170 12.27 -12.03 8.44
N GLY A 171 12.03 -13.18 9.08
CA GLY A 171 11.82 -13.27 10.52
C GLY A 171 10.52 -12.63 11.01
N ALA A 172 9.50 -12.56 10.15
CA ALA A 172 8.14 -12.14 10.49
C ALA A 172 7.16 -13.32 10.37
N GLU A 173 5.90 -13.09 10.71
CA GLU A 173 4.81 -14.06 10.59
C GLU A 173 3.51 -13.37 10.17
N VAL A 174 2.53 -14.14 9.70
CA VAL A 174 1.19 -13.60 9.41
C VAL A 174 0.47 -13.32 10.73
N VAL A 175 0.05 -12.07 10.94
CA VAL A 175 -0.48 -11.57 12.23
C VAL A 175 -2.01 -11.41 12.26
N GLY A 176 -2.70 -11.82 11.20
CA GLY A 176 -4.15 -11.64 11.08
C GLY A 176 -4.76 -12.32 9.86
N PRO A 177 -6.10 -12.24 9.71
CA PRO A 177 -6.78 -12.76 8.53
C PRO A 177 -6.36 -11.98 7.28
N SER A 178 -6.51 -12.62 6.12
CA SER A 178 -6.29 -11.94 4.86
C SER A 178 -7.47 -11.07 4.43
N GLU A 179 -7.20 -10.13 3.54
CA GLU A 179 -8.17 -9.25 2.90
C GLU A 179 -8.21 -9.49 1.38
N GLU A 180 -9.38 -9.28 0.77
CA GLU A 180 -9.51 -9.26 -0.69
C GLU A 180 -8.87 -7.98 -1.23
N GLY A 181 -7.96 -8.13 -2.18
CA GLY A 181 -7.27 -7.04 -2.85
C GLY A 181 -8.02 -6.47 -4.05
N TRP A 182 -7.26 -5.93 -4.99
CA TRP A 182 -7.73 -5.18 -6.16
C TRP A 182 -7.77 -6.03 -7.44
#